data_AF-A0A5J6LMC8-F1
#
_entry.id   AF-A0A5J6LMC8-F1
#
_cell.length_a   1.000
_cell.length_b   1.000
_cell.length_c   1.000
_cell.angle_alpha   90.00
_cell.angle_beta   90.00
_cell.angle_gamma   90.00
#
_symmetry.space_group_name_H-M   'P 1'
#
loop_
_entity.id
_entity.type
_entity.pdbx_description
1 polymer ?
#
loop_
_entity_poly.entity_id
_entity_poly.type
_entity_poly.pdbx_seq_one_letter_code
_entity_poly.pdbx_strand_id
1 'polypeptide(L)'
;MMNSSMKETFLEAIDHLLSIIDKYNIKNIGPQVDELHILKEYANTNKGMSLRDKLTIYQALFPPQGGLTDIYYWNNDVEIRKVTNETITELKLVIANYLLER
;
A
#
# COMPACT_ATOMS: atom_id res chain seq x y z
N MET A 1 12.00 1.87 -17.15
CA MET A 1 10.56 2.16 -17.41
C MET A 1 9.76 0.98 -16.88
N MET A 2 8.70 1.25 -16.13
CA MET A 2 7.82 0.24 -15.54
C MET A 2 7.09 -0.52 -16.66
N ASN A 3 7.06 -1.85 -16.61
CA ASN A 3 6.25 -2.65 -17.52
C ASN A 3 4.76 -2.34 -17.25
N SER A 4 3.96 -2.19 -18.29
CA SER A 4 2.52 -1.92 -18.20
C SER A 4 1.78 -2.92 -17.29
N SER A 5 2.16 -4.20 -17.31
CA SER A 5 1.56 -5.22 -16.45
C SER A 5 1.91 -5.03 -14.97
N MET A 6 3.17 -4.71 -14.65
CA MET A 6 3.57 -4.39 -13.27
C MET A 6 2.89 -3.11 -12.79
N LYS A 7 2.63 -2.15 -13.69
CA LYS A 7 1.90 -0.94 -13.36
C LYS A 7 0.45 -1.18 -12.99
N GLU A 8 -0.24 -2.00 -13.76
CA GLU A 8 -1.61 -2.38 -13.48
C GLU A 8 -1.72 -3.08 -12.13
N THR A 9 -0.91 -4.12 -11.89
CA THR A 9 -0.89 -4.84 -10.60
C THR A 9 -0.60 -3.92 -9.41
N PHE A 10 0.32 -2.96 -9.58
CA PHE A 10 0.64 -2.00 -8.53
C PHE A 10 -0.51 -1.04 -8.22
N LEU A 11 -1.15 -0.48 -9.25
CA LEU A 11 -2.29 0.42 -9.09
C LEU A 11 -3.49 -0.30 -8.47
N GLU A 12 -3.77 -1.52 -8.92
CA GLU A 12 -4.81 -2.39 -8.35
C GLU A 12 -4.53 -2.69 -6.88
N ALA A 13 -3.25 -2.92 -6.52
CA ALA A 13 -2.88 -3.18 -5.14
C ALA A 13 -3.16 -1.97 -4.22
N ILE A 14 -2.86 -0.75 -4.69
CA ILE A 14 -3.17 0.49 -3.97
C ILE A 14 -4.69 0.64 -3.81
N ASP A 15 -5.45 0.49 -4.90
CA ASP A 15 -6.90 0.69 -4.89
C ASP A 15 -7.62 -0.32 -3.99
N HIS A 16 -7.17 -1.57 -4.02
CA HIS A 16 -7.74 -2.61 -3.15
C HIS A 16 -7.39 -2.35 -1.68
N LEU A 17 -6.16 -1.93 -1.37
CA LEU A 17 -5.77 -1.61 -0.01
C LEU A 17 -6.60 -0.43 0.54
N LEU A 18 -6.76 0.63 -0.25
CA LEU A 18 -7.60 1.79 0.10
C LEU A 18 -9.05 1.38 0.34
N SER A 19 -9.60 0.52 -0.52
CA SER A 19 -10.96 -0.02 -0.37
C SER A 19 -11.14 -0.83 0.91
N ILE A 20 -10.16 -1.68 1.29
CA ILE A 20 -10.17 -2.43 2.55
C ILE A 20 -10.12 -1.49 3.76
N ILE A 21 -9.25 -0.48 3.71
CA ILE A 21 -9.09 0.53 4.77
C ILE A 21 -10.43 1.25 5.01
N ASP A 22 -11.08 1.70 3.94
CA ASP A 22 -12.36 2.40 3.99
C ASP A 22 -13.49 1.47 4.47
N LYS A 23 -13.66 0.31 3.81
CA LYS A 23 -14.71 -0.68 4.11
C LYS A 23 -14.71 -1.11 5.57
N TYR A 24 -13.53 -1.32 6.16
CA TYR A 24 -13.40 -1.77 7.54
C TYR A 24 -13.08 -0.64 8.53
N ASN A 25 -13.05 0.61 8.07
CA ASN A 25 -12.74 1.79 8.88
C ASN A 25 -11.47 1.62 9.72
N ILE A 26 -10.37 1.19 9.06
CA ILE A 26 -9.08 1.00 9.71
C ILE A 26 -8.50 2.37 10.08
N LYS A 27 -8.27 2.60 11.38
CA LYS A 27 -7.92 3.91 11.93
C LYS A 27 -6.41 4.09 12.12
N ASN A 28 -6.02 5.32 12.45
CA ASN A 28 -4.64 5.73 12.81
C ASN A 28 -3.61 5.57 11.68
N ILE A 29 -4.08 5.56 10.43
CA ILE A 29 -3.26 5.39 9.22
C ILE A 29 -3.55 6.47 8.16
N GLY A 30 -4.13 7.61 8.58
CA GLY A 30 -4.48 8.74 7.70
C GLY A 30 -3.31 9.25 6.85
N PRO A 31 -2.13 9.52 7.44
CA PRO A 31 -0.96 9.91 6.66
C PRO A 31 -0.56 8.87 5.61
N GLN A 32 -0.72 7.58 5.90
CA GLN A 32 -0.44 6.52 4.93
C GLN A 32 -1.46 6.47 3.80
N VAL A 33 -2.73 6.77 4.07
CA VAL A 33 -3.76 6.91 3.02
C VAL A 33 -3.40 8.05 2.06
N ASP A 34 -2.97 9.19 2.59
CA ASP A 34 -2.53 10.32 1.76
C ASP A 34 -1.33 9.95 0.88
N GLU A 35 -0.32 9.27 1.45
CA GLU A 35 0.85 8.78 0.71
C GLU A 35 0.49 7.75 -0.37
N LEU A 36 -0.49 6.86 -0.11
CA LEU A 36 -0.98 5.92 -1.11
C LEU A 36 -1.64 6.65 -2.29
N HIS A 37 -2.39 7.72 -2.04
CA HIS A 37 -2.96 8.56 -3.11
C HIS A 37 -1.89 9.28 -3.91
N ILE A 38 -0.88 9.86 -3.25
CA ILE A 38 0.27 10.49 -3.93
C ILE A 38 0.99 9.47 -4.82
N LEU A 39 1.23 8.28 -4.30
CA LEU A 39 1.91 7.20 -5.01
C LEU A 39 1.11 6.72 -6.23
N LYS A 40 -0.22 6.64 -6.12
CA LYS A 40 -1.13 6.35 -7.24
C LYS A 40 -1.03 7.40 -8.34
N GLU A 41 -1.05 8.68 -7.99
CA GLU A 41 -0.89 9.79 -8.95
C GLU A 41 0.45 9.72 -9.68
N TYR A 42 1.56 9.46 -8.97
CA TYR A 42 2.87 9.26 -9.60
C TYR A 42 2.85 8.15 -10.65
N ALA A 43 2.32 6.98 -10.29
CA ALA A 43 2.20 5.86 -11.23
C ALA A 43 1.33 6.21 -12.44
N ASN A 44 0.28 7.02 -12.28
CA ASN A 44 -0.58 7.46 -13.38
C ASN A 44 0.10 8.44 -14.33
N THR A 45 0.94 9.35 -13.84
CA THR A 45 1.62 10.36 -14.68
C THR A 45 2.71 9.80 -15.59
N ASN A 46 3.06 8.51 -15.49
CA ASN A 46 4.18 7.86 -16.19
C ASN A 46 5.54 8.57 -15.99
N LYS A 47 5.63 9.52 -15.04
CA LYS A 47 6.89 10.11 -14.63
C LYS A 47 7.58 9.11 -13.70
N GLY A 48 8.79 8.70 -14.07
CA GLY A 48 9.60 7.87 -13.18
C GLY A 48 9.88 8.63 -11.88
N MET A 49 9.74 7.95 -10.75
CA MET A 49 10.22 8.47 -9.47
C MET A 49 11.72 8.26 -9.34
N SER A 50 12.40 9.21 -8.71
CA SER A 50 13.79 8.98 -8.30
C SER A 50 13.85 7.91 -7.21
N LEU A 51 15.01 7.25 -7.06
CA LEU A 51 15.23 6.31 -5.96
C LEU A 51 15.01 6.97 -4.59
N ARG A 52 15.38 8.25 -4.46
CA ARG A 52 15.19 9.01 -3.21
C ARG A 52 13.71 9.19 -2.88
N ASP A 53 12.89 9.53 -3.86
CA ASP A 53 11.45 9.73 -3.66
C ASP A 53 10.77 8.40 -3.31
N LYS A 54 11.13 7.32 -4.01
CA LYS A 54 10.68 5.96 -3.68
C LYS A 54 10.97 5.58 -2.23
N LEU A 55 12.21 5.80 -1.78
CA LEU A 55 12.61 5.48 -0.40
C LEU A 55 11.91 6.38 0.64
N THR A 56 11.66 7.65 0.29
CA THR A 56 10.94 8.58 1.17
C THR A 56 9.50 8.12 1.39
N ILE A 57 8.78 7.79 0.30
CA ILE A 57 7.42 7.24 0.37
C ILE A 57 7.42 5.89 1.09
N TYR A 58 8.39 5.02 0.81
CA TYR A 58 8.52 3.74 1.51
C TYR A 58 8.61 3.92 3.03
N GLN A 59 9.45 4.85 3.51
CA GLN A 59 9.60 5.12 4.94
C GLN A 59 8.33 5.72 5.56
N ALA A 60 7.58 6.53 4.83
CA ALA A 60 6.31 7.11 5.29
C ALA A 60 5.20 6.05 5.39
N LEU A 61 5.15 5.12 4.42
CA LEU A 61 4.20 4.01 4.39
C LEU A 61 4.55 2.91 5.40
N PHE A 62 5.83 2.55 5.50
CA PHE A 62 6.36 1.44 6.32
C PHE A 62 7.36 1.95 7.36
N PRO A 63 6.93 2.77 8.33
CA PRO A 63 7.81 3.17 9.43
C PRO A 63 8.19 1.95 10.29
N PRO A 64 9.24 2.03 11.12
CA PRO A 64 9.64 0.93 12.00
C PRO A 64 8.53 0.45 12.95
N GLN A 65 7.58 1.33 13.30
CA GLN A 65 6.39 1.05 14.09
C GLN A 65 5.23 1.90 13.57
N GLY A 66 4.02 1.35 13.55
CA GLY A 66 2.80 1.98 13.04
C GLY A 66 2.65 1.91 11.52
N GLY A 67 1.83 2.81 10.96
CA GLY A 67 1.57 2.90 9.52
C GLY A 67 1.09 1.57 8.91
N LEU A 68 1.57 1.25 7.70
CA LEU A 68 1.26 -0.03 7.05
C LEU A 68 2.09 -1.20 7.61
N THR A 69 3.16 -0.93 8.37
CA THR A 69 3.94 -1.99 9.03
C THR A 69 3.04 -2.77 9.99
N ASP A 70 2.32 -2.06 10.85
CA ASP A 70 1.53 -2.66 11.94
C ASP A 70 0.02 -2.69 11.66
N ILE A 71 -0.41 -2.36 10.43
CA ILE A 71 -1.83 -2.42 10.07
C ILE A 71 -2.37 -3.84 10.24
N TYR A 72 -3.45 -3.94 11.01
CA TYR A 72 -4.15 -5.19 11.30
C TYR A 72 -5.63 -4.92 11.48
N TYR A 73 -6.46 -5.75 10.86
CA TYR A 73 -7.91 -5.72 11.01
C TYR A 73 -8.38 -6.76 12.03
N TRP A 74 -9.12 -6.34 13.05
CA TRP A 74 -9.76 -7.25 14.00
C TRP A 74 -11.24 -7.48 13.66
N ASN A 75 -11.65 -8.74 13.63
CA ASN A 75 -13.05 -9.17 13.54
C ASN A 75 -13.30 -10.37 14.47
N ASN A 76 -14.53 -10.55 14.95
CA ASN A 76 -14.89 -11.70 15.79
C ASN A 76 -14.98 -12.99 14.97
N ASP A 77 -15.32 -12.90 13.69
CA ASP A 77 -15.23 -14.00 12.74
C ASP A 77 -13.76 -14.21 12.36
N VAL A 78 -13.26 -15.40 12.72
CA VAL A 78 -11.85 -15.77 12.54
C VAL A 78 -11.48 -15.89 11.07
N GLU A 79 -12.37 -16.40 10.23
CA GLU A 79 -12.11 -16.58 8.80
C GLU A 79 -12.08 -15.22 8.09
N ILE A 80 -13.04 -14.34 8.38
CA ILE A 80 -13.04 -12.97 7.83
C ILE A 80 -11.77 -12.23 8.27
N ARG A 81 -11.39 -12.35 9.54
CA ARG A 81 -10.17 -11.73 10.07
C ARG A 81 -8.93 -12.25 9.36
N LYS A 82 -8.80 -13.58 9.23
CA LYS A 82 -7.65 -14.22 8.59
C LYS A 82 -7.52 -13.79 7.13
N VAL A 83 -8.56 -14.00 6.34
CA VAL A 83 -8.57 -13.68 4.90
C VAL A 83 -8.26 -12.20 4.67
N THR A 84 -8.89 -11.31 5.43
CA THR A 84 -8.65 -9.87 5.26
C THR A 84 -7.19 -9.48 5.57
N ASN A 85 -6.60 -10.02 6.63
CA ASN A 85 -5.21 -9.71 6.99
C ASN A 85 -4.18 -10.36 6.06
N GLU A 86 -4.48 -11.55 5.52
CA GLU A 86 -3.69 -12.19 4.46
C GLU A 86 -3.68 -11.30 3.21
N THR A 87 -4.87 -10.86 2.75
CA THR A 87 -4.99 -9.94 1.61
C THR A 87 -4.26 -8.62 1.86
N ILE A 88 -4.39 -8.01 3.04
CA ILE A 88 -3.64 -6.78 3.39
C ILE A 88 -2.13 -7.04 3.29
N THR A 89 -1.64 -8.18 3.75
CA THR A 89 -0.21 -8.53 3.72
C THR A 89 0.30 -8.66 2.29
N GLU A 90 -0.46 -9.33 1.41
CA GLU A 90 -0.12 -9.47 -0.01
C GLU A 90 -0.06 -8.11 -0.72
N LEU A 91 -1.07 -7.26 -0.51
CA LEU A 91 -1.13 -5.93 -1.11
C LEU A 91 0.04 -5.05 -0.67
N LYS A 92 0.37 -5.08 0.63
CA LYS A 92 1.52 -4.36 1.19
C LYS A 92 2.83 -4.81 0.54
N LEU A 93 2.99 -6.11 0.28
CA LEU A 93 4.19 -6.67 -0.32
C LEU A 93 4.37 -6.18 -1.76
N VAL A 94 3.29 -6.13 -2.55
CA VAL A 94 3.32 -5.57 -3.91
C VAL A 94 3.79 -4.11 -3.90
N ILE A 95 3.23 -3.29 -3.00
CA ILE A 95 3.57 -1.87 -2.88
C ILE A 95 5.02 -1.69 -2.43
N ALA A 96 5.45 -2.45 -1.41
CA ALA A 96 6.81 -2.42 -0.90
C ALA A 96 7.83 -2.81 -1.97
N ASN A 97 7.58 -3.89 -2.71
CA ASN A 97 8.47 -4.36 -3.77
C ASN A 97 8.64 -3.28 -4.85
N TYR A 98 7.55 -2.65 -5.31
CA TYR A 98 7.64 -1.57 -6.29
C TYR A 98 8.54 -0.40 -5.86
N LEU A 99 8.45 -0.02 -4.58
CA LEU A 99 9.25 1.09 -4.02
C LEU A 99 10.72 0.70 -3.79
N LEU A 100 11.00 -0.58 -3.57
CA LEU A 100 12.36 -1.08 -3.32
C LEU A 100 13.06 -1.59 -4.60
N GLU A 101 12.32 -1.85 -5.67
CA GLU A 101 12.85 -2.20 -6.98
C GLU A 101 13.68 -1.05 -7.58
N ARG A 102 14.91 -1.40 -8.00
CA ARG A 102 15.93 -0.48 -8.53
C ARG A 102 15.78 -0.25 -10.02
#